data_AF-A0A9E0U183-F1
#
_entry.id   AF-A0A9E0U183-F1
#
_cell.length_a   1.000
_cell.length_b   1.000
_cell.length_c   1.000
_cell.angle_alpha   90.00
_cell.angle_beta   90.00
_cell.angle_gamma   90.00
#
_symmetry.space_group_name_H-M   'P 1'
#
loop_
_entity.id
_entity.type
_entity.pdbx_description
1 polymer ?
#
loop_
_entity_poly.entity_id
_entity_poly.type
_entity_poly.pdbx_seq_one_letter_code
_entity_poly.pdbx_strand_id
1 'polypeptide(L)'
;MRKGKLRIGRIPYANLFPIFYYLDQQRSRSDYRFIKGVPSRLNRMLREGKLDISPSSSVEYLRNKDKYCILPCFSISSSGPIESILLFSNIPLKELGGKTIAVSSESDTSVALLKIILKKFLSLKCKFKTVKLRTVKSGLSTFPAFLLIGDRAMKEARKKTAPYVYDLAELWHEHTGL
;
A
#
# COMPACT_ATOMS: atom_id res chain seq x y z
N MET A 1 -26.57 -16.96 -14.66
CA MET A 1 -25.97 -16.55 -13.37
C MET A 1 -25.00 -17.62 -12.90
N ARG A 2 -23.81 -17.23 -12.41
CA ARG A 2 -22.74 -18.16 -12.05
C ARG A 2 -23.12 -18.93 -10.77
N LYS A 3 -23.27 -20.26 -10.86
CA LYS A 3 -23.67 -21.16 -9.75
C LYS A 3 -22.51 -21.46 -8.78
N GLY A 4 -21.94 -20.46 -8.11
CA GLY A 4 -20.85 -20.69 -7.15
C GLY A 4 -20.65 -19.56 -6.15
N LYS A 5 -20.06 -19.88 -4.99
CA LYS A 5 -19.76 -18.89 -3.93
C LYS A 5 -18.91 -17.74 -4.47
N LEU A 6 -19.28 -16.51 -4.13
CA LEU A 6 -18.52 -15.31 -4.43
C LEU A 6 -17.11 -15.39 -3.82
N ARG A 7 -16.08 -15.14 -4.62
CA ARG A 7 -14.68 -15.22 -4.20
C ARG A 7 -14.18 -13.83 -3.83
N ILE A 8 -14.06 -13.59 -2.53
CA ILE A 8 -13.68 -12.29 -1.96
C ILE A 8 -12.20 -12.30 -1.57
N GLY A 9 -11.39 -11.41 -2.14
CA GLY A 9 -10.01 -11.19 -1.72
C GLY A 9 -9.94 -10.55 -0.32
N ARG A 10 -9.09 -11.09 0.55
CA ARG A 10 -8.89 -10.58 1.92
C ARG A 10 -7.43 -10.23 2.18
N ILE A 11 -7.15 -8.94 2.32
CA ILE A 11 -5.84 -8.43 2.73
C ILE A 11 -5.83 -8.36 4.27
N PRO A 12 -4.88 -9.01 4.96
CA PRO A 12 -4.83 -9.05 6.42
C PRO A 12 -4.18 -7.80 7.01
N TYR A 13 -4.68 -6.61 6.65
CA TYR A 13 -4.24 -5.33 7.23
C TYR A 13 -5.25 -4.86 8.27
N ALA A 14 -4.76 -4.16 9.29
CA ALA A 14 -5.59 -3.64 10.37
C ALA A 14 -6.72 -2.73 9.87
N ASN A 15 -6.47 -1.89 8.87
CA ASN A 15 -7.47 -0.98 8.27
C ASN A 15 -8.64 -1.70 7.58
N LEU A 16 -8.47 -2.98 7.24
CA LEU A 16 -9.50 -3.82 6.62
C LEU A 16 -10.16 -4.76 7.63
N PHE A 17 -9.62 -4.85 8.85
CA PHE A 17 -10.13 -5.74 9.88
C PHE A 17 -11.62 -5.50 10.17
N PRO A 18 -12.13 -4.26 10.36
CA PRO A 18 -13.55 -4.05 10.69
C PRO A 18 -14.50 -4.62 9.63
N ILE A 19 -14.17 -4.42 8.35
CA ILE A 19 -15.00 -4.91 7.22
C ILE A 19 -15.04 -6.43 7.23
N PHE A 20 -13.88 -7.09 7.29
CA PHE A 20 -13.83 -8.55 7.25
C PHE A 20 -14.35 -9.20 8.53
N TYR A 21 -14.19 -8.56 9.68
CA TYR A 21 -14.78 -8.99 10.94
C TYR A 21 -16.30 -9.00 10.84
N TYR A 22 -16.91 -7.91 10.37
CA TYR A 22 -18.36 -7.84 10.20
C TYR A 22 -18.88 -8.87 9.21
N LEU A 23 -18.23 -9.03 8.06
CA LEU A 23 -18.59 -10.08 7.09
C LEU A 23 -18.39 -11.50 7.66
N ASP A 24 -17.44 -11.70 8.57
CA ASP A 24 -17.30 -12.98 9.26
C ASP A 24 -18.47 -13.27 10.21
N GLN A 25 -19.14 -12.26 10.76
CA GLN A 25 -20.26 -12.45 11.70
C GLN A 25 -21.62 -12.67 11.00
N GLN A 26 -21.71 -12.47 9.69
CA GLN A 26 -22.95 -12.64 8.94
C GLN A 26 -23.32 -14.12 8.77
N ARG A 27 -24.62 -14.45 8.92
CA ARG A 27 -25.15 -15.82 8.80
C ARG A 27 -25.04 -16.37 7.35
N SER A 28 -24.90 -15.50 6.34
CA SER A 28 -24.89 -15.83 4.90
C SER A 28 -23.57 -16.39 4.34
N ARG A 29 -22.73 -17.05 5.15
CA ARG A 29 -21.46 -17.65 4.71
C ARG A 29 -21.60 -18.73 3.62
N SER A 30 -22.84 -19.14 3.31
CA SER A 30 -23.16 -19.96 2.15
C SER A 30 -22.80 -19.28 0.82
N ASP A 31 -22.82 -17.94 0.77
CA ASP A 31 -22.84 -17.21 -0.51
C ASP A 31 -21.45 -16.73 -0.95
N TYR A 32 -20.48 -16.69 -0.05
CA TYR A 32 -19.12 -16.23 -0.33
C TYR A 32 -18.04 -17.02 0.40
N ARG A 33 -16.80 -16.89 -0.06
CA ARG A 33 -15.59 -17.39 0.59
C ARG A 33 -14.45 -16.37 0.49
N PHE A 34 -13.62 -16.32 1.52
CA PHE A 34 -12.44 -15.46 1.54
C PHE A 34 -11.20 -16.15 0.97
N ILE A 35 -10.46 -15.43 0.14
CA ILE A 35 -9.14 -15.82 -0.34
C ILE A 35 -8.13 -14.83 0.22
N LYS A 36 -7.31 -15.29 1.17
CA LYS A 36 -6.31 -14.46 1.85
C LYS A 36 -5.06 -14.28 0.99
N GLY A 37 -4.51 -13.06 0.96
CA GLY A 37 -3.27 -12.77 0.25
C GLY A 37 -2.78 -11.34 0.43
N VAL A 38 -1.52 -11.10 0.04
CA VAL A 38 -0.97 -9.74 -0.06
C VAL A 38 -1.60 -8.99 -1.25
N PRO A 39 -1.62 -7.63 -1.23
CA PRO A 39 -2.30 -6.83 -2.26
C PRO A 39 -1.89 -7.20 -3.69
N SER A 40 -0.58 -7.33 -3.96
CA SER A 40 -0.06 -7.67 -5.30
C SER A 40 -0.58 -9.02 -5.83
N ARG A 41 -0.68 -10.03 -4.95
CA ARG A 41 -1.23 -11.35 -5.30
C ARG A 41 -2.72 -11.26 -5.62
N LEU A 42 -3.49 -10.55 -4.79
CA LEU A 42 -4.94 -10.42 -4.98
C LEU A 42 -5.28 -9.59 -6.21
N ASN A 43 -4.54 -8.52 -6.48
CA ASN A 43 -4.67 -7.75 -7.73
C ASN A 43 -4.46 -8.62 -8.97
N ARG A 44 -3.42 -9.47 -8.98
CA ARG A 44 -3.21 -10.43 -10.07
C ARG A 44 -4.39 -11.39 -10.21
N MET A 45 -4.88 -11.95 -9.11
CA MET A 45 -6.02 -12.87 -9.15
C MET A 45 -7.31 -12.20 -9.60
N LEU A 46 -7.53 -10.93 -9.26
CA LEU A 46 -8.67 -10.14 -9.74
C LEU A 46 -8.60 -9.97 -11.26
N ARG A 47 -7.42 -9.60 -11.78
CA ARG A 47 -7.16 -9.41 -13.22
C ARG A 47 -7.34 -10.69 -14.05
N GLU A 48 -7.03 -11.83 -13.46
CA GLU A 48 -7.18 -13.17 -14.06
C GLU A 48 -8.60 -13.75 -13.89
N GLY A 49 -9.56 -13.01 -13.31
CA GLY A 49 -10.91 -13.52 -13.05
C GLY A 49 -10.98 -14.64 -12.01
N LYS A 50 -9.93 -14.79 -11.20
CA LYS A 50 -9.84 -15.77 -10.09
C LYS A 50 -10.46 -15.25 -8.79
N LEU A 51 -10.70 -13.94 -8.69
CA LEU A 51 -11.53 -13.29 -7.67
C LEU A 51 -12.72 -12.60 -8.34
N ASP A 52 -13.82 -12.48 -7.61
CA ASP A 52 -15.00 -11.75 -8.07
C ASP A 52 -15.02 -10.32 -7.47
N ILE A 53 -14.47 -10.16 -6.27
CA ILE A 53 -14.36 -8.88 -5.55
C ILE A 53 -13.10 -8.91 -4.69
N SER A 54 -12.41 -7.79 -4.57
CA SER A 54 -11.28 -7.63 -3.65
C SER A 54 -11.08 -6.15 -3.34
N PRO A 55 -10.71 -5.76 -2.12
CA PRO A 55 -9.99 -4.52 -1.93
C PRO A 55 -8.79 -4.53 -2.88
N SER A 56 -8.64 -3.45 -3.62
CA SER A 56 -7.60 -3.29 -4.64
C SER A 56 -7.10 -1.86 -4.61
N SER A 57 -5.89 -1.65 -5.10
CA SER A 57 -5.33 -0.30 -5.13
C SER A 57 -5.92 0.53 -6.26
N SER A 58 -5.98 1.84 -6.05
CA SER A 58 -6.36 2.81 -7.08
C SER A 58 -5.52 2.65 -8.36
N VAL A 59 -4.23 2.31 -8.23
CA VAL A 59 -3.34 2.04 -9.37
C VAL A 59 -3.75 0.79 -10.16
N GLU A 60 -4.17 -0.29 -9.50
CA GLU A 60 -4.65 -1.50 -10.20
C GLU A 60 -5.94 -1.19 -10.97
N TYR A 61 -6.86 -0.44 -10.35
CA TYR A 61 -8.09 0.01 -10.99
C TYR A 61 -7.78 0.87 -12.22
N LEU A 62 -6.99 1.93 -12.08
CA LEU A 62 -6.66 2.84 -13.19
C LEU A 62 -5.98 2.13 -14.37
N ARG A 63 -5.14 1.11 -14.11
CA ARG A 63 -4.47 0.33 -15.16
C ARG A 63 -5.37 -0.65 -15.90
N ASN A 64 -6.50 -1.05 -15.31
CA ASN A 64 -7.40 -2.06 -15.87
C ASN A 64 -8.86 -1.63 -15.74
N LYS A 65 -9.14 -0.32 -15.91
CA LYS A 65 -10.45 0.29 -15.63
C LYS A 65 -11.60 -0.41 -16.37
N ASP A 66 -11.34 -0.92 -17.57
CA ASP A 66 -12.33 -1.56 -18.42
C ASP A 66 -12.70 -2.99 -17.95
N LYS A 67 -11.96 -3.52 -16.96
CA LYS A 67 -12.19 -4.86 -16.39
C LYS A 67 -12.96 -4.83 -15.07
N TYR A 68 -13.11 -3.67 -14.44
CA TYR A 68 -13.57 -3.57 -13.06
C TYR A 68 -14.68 -2.53 -12.90
N CYS A 69 -15.57 -2.78 -11.94
CA CYS A 69 -16.48 -1.78 -11.40
C CYS A 69 -16.03 -1.43 -9.97
N ILE A 70 -16.06 -0.15 -9.61
CA ILE A 70 -15.88 0.28 -8.22
C ILE A 70 -17.20 0.09 -7.49
N LEU A 71 -17.15 -0.52 -6.31
CA LEU A 71 -18.31 -0.55 -5.44
C LEU A 71 -18.51 0.84 -4.82
N PRO A 72 -19.69 1.46 -4.99
CA PRO A 72 -19.95 2.78 -4.42
C PRO A 72 -19.88 2.71 -2.90
N CYS A 73 -19.51 3.83 -2.27
CA CYS A 73 -19.41 4.01 -0.81
C CYS A 73 -18.30 3.22 -0.10
N PHE A 74 -17.48 2.45 -0.81
CA PHE A 74 -16.34 1.72 -0.22
C PHE A 74 -15.01 2.25 -0.74
N SER A 75 -14.17 2.76 0.17
CA SER A 75 -12.78 3.08 -0.15
C SER A 75 -11.90 2.91 1.09
N ILE A 76 -10.61 2.76 0.87
CA ILE A 76 -9.59 2.98 1.90
C ILE A 76 -8.88 4.27 1.51
N SER A 77 -9.19 5.33 2.23
CA SER A 77 -8.72 6.68 1.96
C SER A 77 -8.39 7.37 3.29
N SER A 78 -7.53 8.38 3.26
CA SER A 78 -7.25 9.26 4.39
C SER A 78 -7.26 10.70 3.90
N SER A 79 -7.53 11.64 4.82
CA SER A 79 -7.27 13.06 4.65
C SER A 79 -6.23 13.43 5.69
N GLY A 80 -4.98 13.63 5.27
CA GLY A 80 -3.82 13.74 6.16
C GLY A 80 -3.10 12.40 6.42
N PRO A 81 -2.26 12.32 7.48
CA PRO A 81 -1.35 11.20 7.71
C PRO A 81 -2.07 9.87 7.94
N ILE A 82 -1.48 8.77 7.44
CA ILE A 82 -2.04 7.41 7.52
C ILE A 82 -1.22 6.45 8.40
N GLU A 83 -0.04 6.91 8.85
CA GLU A 83 0.96 6.28 9.71
C GLU A 83 1.48 4.90 9.26
N SER A 84 1.02 4.43 8.10
CA SER A 84 1.22 3.07 7.60
C SER A 84 1.81 3.04 6.20
N ILE A 85 2.15 4.19 5.62
CA ILE A 85 2.92 4.30 4.38
C ILE A 85 4.06 5.28 4.63
N LEU A 86 5.20 4.76 5.07
CA LEU A 86 6.27 5.57 5.66
C LEU A 86 7.59 5.40 4.89
N LEU A 87 8.20 6.53 4.54
CA LEU A 87 9.57 6.60 4.06
C LEU A 87 10.49 6.91 5.24
N PHE A 88 11.31 5.93 5.61
CA PHE A 88 12.37 6.09 6.59
C PHE A 88 13.64 6.56 5.88
N SER A 89 14.37 7.52 6.43
CA SER A 89 15.61 8.02 5.83
C SER A 89 16.67 8.41 6.84
N ASN A 90 17.94 8.22 6.46
CA ASN A 90 19.11 8.72 7.18
C ASN A 90 19.44 10.18 6.86
N ILE A 91 18.89 10.72 5.76
CA ILE A 91 19.16 12.07 5.28
C ILE A 91 17.84 12.82 5.03
N PRO A 92 17.85 14.16 5.02
CA PRO A 92 16.66 14.94 4.68
C PRO A 92 16.10 14.57 3.30
N LEU A 93 14.77 14.62 3.16
CA LEU A 93 14.05 14.27 1.92
C LEU A 93 14.62 14.96 0.67
N LYS A 94 14.98 16.25 0.80
CA LYS A 94 15.53 17.09 -0.28
C LYS A 94 16.90 16.58 -0.80
N GLU A 95 17.64 15.83 0.00
CA GLU A 95 18.97 15.29 -0.35
C GLU A 95 18.91 13.91 -1.02
N LEU A 96 17.72 13.33 -1.19
CA LEU A 96 17.55 12.03 -1.84
C LEU A 96 17.77 12.07 -3.37
N GLY A 97 17.91 13.26 -3.97
CA GLY A 97 18.19 13.41 -5.39
C GLY A 97 19.39 12.56 -5.86
N GLY A 98 19.19 11.77 -6.90
CA GLY A 98 20.19 10.86 -7.47
C GLY A 98 20.44 9.57 -6.68
N LYS A 99 19.87 9.43 -5.48
CA LYS A 99 20.06 8.25 -4.61
C LYS A 99 19.15 7.09 -4.98
N THR A 100 19.48 5.91 -4.46
CA THR A 100 18.65 4.70 -4.59
C THR A 100 17.86 4.47 -3.32
N ILE A 101 16.53 4.44 -3.44
CA ILE A 101 15.59 4.17 -2.34
C ILE A 101 15.25 2.69 -2.36
N ALA A 102 15.39 2.03 -1.21
CA ALA A 102 14.90 0.67 -1.04
C ALA A 102 13.36 0.68 -0.93
N VAL A 103 12.71 -0.30 -1.56
CA VAL A 103 11.27 -0.48 -1.47
C VAL A 103 10.96 -1.95 -1.21
N SER A 104 9.96 -2.24 -0.37
CA SER A 104 9.50 -3.63 -0.20
C SER A 104 8.72 -4.09 -1.44
N SER A 105 8.66 -5.40 -1.67
CA SER A 105 7.83 -5.99 -2.75
C SER A 105 6.33 -6.02 -2.41
N GLU A 106 5.92 -5.37 -1.32
CA GLU A 106 4.58 -5.53 -0.74
C GLU A 106 3.53 -4.56 -1.33
N SER A 107 3.93 -3.48 -2.03
CA SER A 107 2.97 -2.56 -2.67
C SER A 107 3.55 -1.75 -3.84
N ASP A 108 3.07 -2.06 -5.05
CA ASP A 108 3.32 -1.26 -6.26
C ASP A 108 2.71 0.16 -6.15
N THR A 109 1.62 0.31 -5.40
CA THR A 109 0.87 1.55 -5.25
C THR A 109 1.65 2.59 -4.46
N SER A 110 2.21 2.20 -3.32
CA SER A 110 2.97 3.10 -2.45
C SER A 110 4.28 3.53 -3.13
N VAL A 111 4.89 2.64 -3.92
CA VAL A 111 6.03 2.99 -4.77
C VAL A 111 5.65 3.97 -5.88
N ALA A 112 4.47 3.81 -6.48
CA ALA A 112 3.97 4.76 -7.48
C ALA A 112 3.69 6.14 -6.86
N LEU A 113 3.05 6.19 -5.69
CA LEU A 113 2.82 7.43 -4.93
C LEU A 113 4.14 8.12 -4.60
N LEU A 114 5.12 7.39 -4.06
CA LEU A 114 6.44 7.94 -3.75
C LEU A 114 7.15 8.51 -4.99
N LYS A 115 7.04 7.82 -6.14
CA LYS A 115 7.59 8.30 -7.41
C LYS A 115 6.94 9.60 -7.86
N ILE A 116 5.62 9.73 -7.69
CA ILE A 116 4.89 10.96 -8.02
C ILE A 116 5.36 12.09 -7.10
N ILE A 117 5.35 11.89 -5.79
CA ILE A 117 5.78 12.91 -4.82
C ILE A 117 7.20 13.38 -5.11
N LEU A 118 8.17 12.46 -5.19
CA LEU A 118 9.57 12.83 -5.42
C LEU A 118 9.74 13.54 -6.76
N LYS A 119 9.14 13.05 -7.84
CA LYS A 119 9.36 13.60 -9.18
C LYS A 119 8.56 14.88 -9.47
N LYS A 120 7.28 14.90 -9.10
CA LYS A 120 6.33 15.96 -9.50
C LYS A 120 6.27 17.09 -8.48
N PHE A 121 6.37 16.78 -7.20
CA PHE A 121 6.24 17.77 -6.15
C PHE A 121 7.60 18.30 -5.71
N LEU A 122 8.60 17.42 -5.62
CA LEU A 122 9.93 17.79 -5.11
C LEU A 122 11.00 17.91 -6.20
N SER A 123 10.68 17.61 -7.46
CA SER A 123 11.64 17.61 -8.59
C SER A 123 12.89 16.73 -8.38
N LEU A 124 12.80 15.73 -7.52
CA LEU A 124 13.87 14.78 -7.20
C LEU A 124 13.81 13.56 -8.12
N LYS A 125 14.96 13.25 -8.73
CA LYS A 125 15.15 12.03 -9.52
C LYS A 125 15.82 10.95 -8.67
N CYS A 126 15.07 9.98 -8.18
CA CYS A 126 15.60 8.85 -7.40
C CYS A 126 15.53 7.54 -8.19
N LYS A 127 16.45 6.61 -7.89
CA LYS A 127 16.38 5.21 -8.32
C LYS A 127 15.66 4.39 -7.25
N PHE A 128 15.07 3.26 -7.64
CA PHE A 128 14.35 2.38 -6.72
C PHE A 128 14.87 0.95 -6.84
N LYS A 129 15.10 0.30 -5.71
CA LYS A 129 15.51 -1.12 -5.66
C LYS A 129 14.57 -1.90 -4.76
N THR A 130 13.92 -2.91 -5.33
CA THR A 130 13.10 -3.84 -4.55
C THR A 130 14.00 -4.73 -3.72
N VAL A 131 13.72 -4.82 -2.42
CA VAL A 131 14.49 -5.62 -1.47
C VAL A 131 13.57 -6.51 -0.64
N LYS A 132 14.12 -7.65 -0.17
CA LYS A 132 13.44 -8.54 0.80
C LYS A 132 13.78 -8.18 2.25
N LEU A 133 14.07 -6.91 2.51
CA LEU A 133 14.41 -6.42 3.85
C LEU A 133 13.15 -6.20 4.68
N ARG A 134 13.33 -6.35 5.99
CA ARG A 134 12.23 -6.54 6.93
C ARG A 134 12.22 -5.55 8.09
N THR A 135 13.28 -4.76 8.24
CA THR A 135 13.41 -3.77 9.31
C THR A 135 14.01 -2.49 8.76
N VAL A 136 13.69 -1.36 9.38
CA VAL A 136 14.27 -0.06 9.03
C VAL A 136 15.77 -0.09 9.21
N LYS A 137 16.27 -0.66 10.31
CA LYS A 137 17.72 -0.82 10.56
C LYS A 137 18.44 -1.53 9.40
N SER A 138 17.88 -2.62 8.88
CA SER A 138 18.50 -3.36 7.76
C SER A 138 18.38 -2.63 6.43
N GLY A 139 17.29 -1.89 6.19
CA GLY A 139 17.15 -1.04 5.01
C GLY A 139 18.14 0.12 5.01
N LEU A 140 18.23 0.82 6.14
CA LEU A 140 19.04 2.03 6.29
C LEU A 140 20.54 1.76 6.47
N SER A 141 20.95 0.51 6.72
CA SER A 141 22.39 0.16 6.70
C SER A 141 22.97 0.13 5.29
N THR A 142 22.13 0.00 4.25
CA THR A 142 22.57 -0.14 2.85
C THR A 142 22.06 0.98 1.96
N PHE A 143 20.89 1.54 2.27
CA PHE A 143 20.22 2.56 1.46
C PHE A 143 19.98 3.83 2.28
N PRO A 144 20.07 5.02 1.68
CA PRO A 144 19.79 6.28 2.39
C PRO A 144 18.31 6.41 2.79
N ALA A 145 17.40 5.70 2.12
CA ALA A 145 16.00 5.64 2.49
C ALA A 145 15.38 4.28 2.19
N PHE A 146 14.36 3.91 2.97
CA PHE A 146 13.62 2.67 2.86
C PHE A 146 12.12 2.92 3.04
N LEU A 147 11.33 2.57 2.02
CA LEU A 147 9.87 2.60 2.07
C LEU A 147 9.33 1.30 2.68
N LEU A 148 8.56 1.43 3.77
CA LEU A 148 7.80 0.35 4.38
C LEU A 148 6.31 0.70 4.43
N ILE A 149 5.48 -0.34 4.44
CA ILE A 149 4.02 -0.18 4.46
C ILE A 149 3.33 -1.08 5.50
N GLY A 150 2.05 -0.78 5.76
CA GLY A 150 1.15 -1.54 6.61
C GLY A 150 1.62 -1.62 8.07
N ASP A 151 1.20 -2.68 8.75
CA ASP A 151 1.50 -2.92 10.17
C ASP A 151 2.99 -2.93 10.48
N ARG A 152 3.81 -3.31 9.50
CA ARG A 152 5.26 -3.26 9.64
C ARG A 152 5.77 -1.82 9.74
N ALA A 153 5.31 -0.92 8.89
CA ALA A 153 5.72 0.49 8.95
C ALA A 153 5.38 1.08 10.32
N MET A 154 4.15 0.86 10.79
CA MET A 154 3.69 1.31 12.11
C MET A 154 4.56 0.77 13.25
N LYS A 155 4.89 -0.53 13.23
CA LYS A 155 5.75 -1.15 14.25
C LYS A 155 7.17 -0.62 14.22
N GLU A 156 7.75 -0.38 13.04
CA GLU A 156 9.11 0.14 12.92
C GLU A 156 9.22 1.63 13.27
N ALA A 157 8.19 2.43 12.97
CA ALA A 157 8.13 3.84 13.36
C ALA A 157 8.26 4.03 14.88
N ARG A 158 7.59 3.17 15.66
CA ARG A 158 7.67 3.19 17.13
C ARG A 158 9.07 2.94 17.68
N LYS A 159 9.97 2.31 16.89
CA LYS A 159 11.35 2.02 17.31
C LYS A 159 12.27 3.23 17.17
N LYS A 160 11.85 4.31 16.50
CA LYS A 160 12.63 5.55 16.28
C LYS A 160 14.05 5.28 15.76
N THR A 161 14.16 4.35 14.81
CA THR A 161 15.46 3.89 14.26
C THR A 161 16.00 4.76 13.13
N ALA A 162 15.16 5.60 12.53
CA ALA A 162 15.54 6.53 11.48
C ALA A 162 15.48 7.97 12.02
N PRO A 163 16.44 8.84 11.67
CA PRO A 163 16.38 10.25 12.03
C PRO A 163 15.25 11.00 11.32
N TYR A 164 14.84 10.54 10.14
CA TYR A 164 13.72 11.11 9.38
C TYR A 164 12.68 10.04 9.05
N VAL A 165 11.41 10.36 9.29
CA VAL A 165 10.27 9.52 8.93
C VAL A 165 9.24 10.42 8.26
N TYR A 166 8.87 10.10 7.02
CA TYR A 166 7.90 10.86 6.25
C TYR A 166 6.67 10.01 5.95
N ASP A 167 5.50 10.53 6.27
CA ASP A 167 4.23 9.92 5.87
C ASP A 167 3.88 10.35 4.44
N LEU A 168 3.65 9.38 3.56
CA LEU A 168 3.37 9.68 2.16
C LEU A 168 1.98 10.30 1.94
N ALA A 169 1.01 10.02 2.82
CA ALA A 169 -0.30 10.66 2.76
C ALA A 169 -0.21 12.11 3.25
N GLU A 170 0.60 12.40 4.27
CA GLU A 170 0.89 13.78 4.69
C GLU A 170 1.59 14.57 3.58
N LEU A 171 2.65 14.02 2.99
CA LEU A 171 3.34 14.66 1.86
C LEU A 171 2.42 14.88 0.65
N TRP A 172 1.45 13.99 0.42
CA TRP A 172 0.45 14.16 -0.62
C TRP A 172 -0.51 15.31 -0.28
N HIS A 173 -0.97 15.35 0.97
CA HIS A 173 -1.87 16.38 1.47
C HIS A 173 -1.26 17.78 1.40
N GLU A 174 0.00 17.95 1.82
CA GLU A 174 0.72 19.22 1.74
C GLU A 174 0.77 19.82 0.33
N HIS A 175 0.79 18.97 -0.71
CA HIS A 175 0.90 19.42 -2.10
C HIS A 175 -0.42 19.50 -2.84
N THR A 176 -1.47 18.83 -2.35
CA THR A 176 -2.74 18.69 -3.10
C THR A 176 -3.97 19.13 -2.31
N GLY A 177 -3.88 19.26 -0.99
CA GLY A 177 -5.02 19.45 -0.09
C GLY A 177 -5.92 18.22 0.04
N LEU A 178 -5.52 17.06 -0.52
CA LEU A 178 -6.27 15.81 -0.54
C LEU A 178 -5.69 14.74 0.39
#